data_AF-A0A7C5ZZN7-F1
#
_entry.id   AF-A0A7C5ZZN7-F1
#
_cell.length_a   1.000
_cell.length_b   1.000
_cell.length_c   1.000
_cell.angle_alpha   90.00
_cell.angle_beta   90.00
_cell.angle_gamma   90.00
#
_symmetry.space_group_name_H-M   'P 1'
#
loop_
_entity.id
_entity.type
_entity.pdbx_description
1 polymer ?
#
loop_
_entity_poly.entity_id
_entity_poly.type
_entity_poly.pdbx_seq_one_letter_code
_entity_poly.pdbx_strand_id
1 'polypeptide(L)' 'MLALEVQDLSVRFGEFRALEGVSLKVPEVAFVAIVGPNGAGKSTLLKAILGLVPF' A
#
# COMPACT_ATOMS: atom_id res chain seq x y z
N MET A 1 -8.32 -16.85 7.43
CA MET A 1 -7.00 -16.38 7.91
C MET A 1 -6.51 -15.32 6.90
N LEU A 2 -5.73 -14.33 7.34
CA LEU A 2 -5.24 -13.25 6.47
C LEU A 2 -3.76 -13.46 6.14
N ALA A 3 -3.38 -13.25 4.88
CA ALA A 3 -1.99 -13.22 4.46
C ALA A 3 -1.34 -11.84 4.67
N LEU A 4 -2.14 -10.76 4.60
CA LEU A 4 -1.69 -9.39 4.82
C LEU A 4 -2.83 -8.56 5.41
N GLU A 5 -2.50 -7.71 6.37
CA GLU A 5 -3.36 -6.64 6.87
C GLU A 5 -2.56 -5.34 6.87
N VAL A 6 -3.13 -4.31 6.25
CA VAL A 6 -2.64 -2.94 6.25
C VAL A 6 -3.69 -2.07 6.92
N GLN A 7 -3.29 -1.27 7.91
CA GLN A 7 -4.17 -0.37 8.64
C GLN A 7 -3.59 1.05 8.60
N ASP A 8 -4.38 1.98 8.09
CA ASP A 8 -4.16 3.43 8.04
C ASP A 8 -2.76 3.85 7.53
N LEU A 9 -2.23 3.10 6.56
CA LEU A 9 -0.91 3.31 5.99
C LEU A 9 -0.85 4.62 5.21
N SER A 10 0.08 5.48 5.61
CA SER A 10 0.38 6.74 4.93
C SER A 10 1.85 6.74 4.53
N VAL A 11 2.19 7.36 3.40
CA VAL A 11 3.58 7.49 2.94
C VAL A 11 3.78 8.90 2.42
N ARG A 12 4.83 9.57 2.91
CA ARG A 12 5.19 10.93 2.52
C ARG A 12 6.63 10.98 1.98
N PHE A 13 6.80 11.64 0.83
CA PHE A 13 8.10 11.96 0.26
C PHE A 13 8.29 13.47 0.26
N GLY A 14 9.06 14.00 1.22
CA GLY A 14 9.12 15.45 1.44
C GLY A 14 7.73 15.99 1.78
N GLU A 15 7.21 16.94 1.02
CA GLU A 15 5.85 17.47 1.18
C GLU A 15 4.77 16.69 0.40
N PHE A 16 5.18 15.76 -0.46
CA PHE A 16 4.26 14.99 -1.29
C PHE A 16 3.67 13.80 -0.53
N ARG A 17 2.35 13.75 -0.38
CA ARG A 17 1.62 12.60 0.19
C ARG A 17 1.37 11.58 -0.91
N ALA A 18 2.11 10.47 -0.88
CA ALA A 18 1.99 9.41 -1.87
C ALA A 18 0.89 8.39 -1.53
N LEU A 19 0.63 8.17 -0.24
CA LEU A 19 -0.49 7.39 0.30
C LEU A 19 -1.05 8.11 1.53
N GLU A 20 -2.36 8.02 1.74
CA GLU A 20 -3.06 8.68 2.85
C GLU A 20 -4.13 7.73 3.40
N GLY A 21 -3.90 7.20 4.61
CA GLY A 21 -4.88 6.38 5.34
C GLY A 21 -5.30 5.09 4.63
N VAL A 22 -4.38 4.40 3.93
CA VAL A 22 -4.73 3.20 3.17
C VAL A 22 -4.90 2.00 4.11
N SER A 23 -6.10 1.41 4.10
CA SER A 23 -6.44 0.20 4.86
C SER A 23 -6.91 -0.91 3.92
N LEU A 24 -6.34 -2.11 4.04
CA LEU A 24 -6.73 -3.27 3.24
C LEU A 24 -6.45 -4.60 3.94
N LYS A 25 -7.21 -5.63 3.60
CA LYS A 25 -7.04 -7.00 4.10
C LYS A 25 -6.95 -7.95 2.91
N VAL A 26 -5.89 -8.76 2.88
CA VAL A 26 -5.70 -9.80 1.87
C VAL A 26 -5.91 -11.17 2.53
N PRO A 27 -6.94 -11.92 2.11
CA PRO A 27 -7.13 -13.29 2.55
C PRO A 27 -5.96 -14.18 2.13
N GLU A 28 -5.74 -15.26 2.88
CA GLU A 28 -4.86 -16.33 2.39
C GLU A 28 -5.38 -16.92 1.07
N VAL A 29 -4.45 -17.39 0.23
CA VAL A 29 -4.74 -18.03 -1.07
C VAL A 29 -5.40 -17.08 -2.08
N ALA A 30 -5.41 -15.77 -1.83
CA ALA A 30 -5.94 -14.78 -2.76
C ALA A 30 -4.88 -14.31 -3.77
N PHE A 31 -5.30 -14.15 -5.03
CA PHE A 31 -4.57 -13.38 -6.04
C PHE A 31 -5.18 -11.98 -6.14
N VAL A 32 -4.42 -10.95 -5.78
CA VAL A 32 -4.91 -9.56 -5.72
C VAL A 32 -4.10 -8.67 -6.65
N ALA A 33 -4.78 -7.84 -7.43
CA ALA A 33 -4.17 -6.83 -8.28
C ALA A 33 -4.50 -5.42 -7.74
N ILE A 34 -3.49 -4.54 -7.72
CA ILE A 34 -3.66 -3.12 -7.43
C ILE A 34 -3.72 -2.38 -8.76
N VAL A 35 -4.86 -1.75 -9.05
CA VAL A 35 -5.12 -1.06 -10.32
C VAL A 35 -5.37 0.43 -10.11
N GLY A 36 -5.12 1.24 -11.14
CA GLY A 36 -5.30 2.69 -11.08
C GLY A 36 -4.35 3.45 -12.01
N PRO A 37 -4.55 4.76 -12.21
CA PRO A 37 -3.76 5.57 -13.14
C PRO A 37 -2.30 5.73 -12.68
N ASN A 38 -1.44 6.23 -13.57
CA ASN A 38 -0.06 6.60 -13.20
C ASN A 38 -0.07 7.66 -12.10
N GLY A 39 0.83 7.51 -11.12
CA GLY A 39 0.88 8.40 -9.96
C GLY A 39 -0.08 8.08 -8.82
N ALA A 40 -1.02 7.13 -8.97
CA ALA A 40 -1.99 6.78 -7.92
C ALA A 40 -1.44 6.05 -6.67
N GLY A 41 -0.11 6.00 -6.48
CA GLY A 41 0.50 5.37 -5.29
C GLY A 41 0.66 3.84 -5.33
N LYS A 42 0.27 3.15 -6.41
CA LYS A 42 0.34 1.67 -6.50
C LYS A 42 1.71 1.07 -6.15
N SER A 43 2.77 1.55 -6.81
CA SER A 43 4.13 1.08 -6.54
C SER A 43 4.63 1.51 -5.17
N THR A 44 4.15 2.65 -4.64
CA THR A 44 4.45 3.10 -3.28
C THR A 44 3.84 2.16 -2.25
N LEU A 45 2.58 1.76 -2.44
CA LEU A 45 1.87 0.81 -1.57
C LEU A 45 2.59 -0.53 -1.53
N LEU A 46 2.96 -1.09 -2.69
CA LEU A 46 3.73 -2.33 -2.75
C LEU A 46 5.09 -2.21 -2.05
N LYS A 47 5.82 -1.12 -2.28
CA LYS A 47 7.12 -0.89 -1.62
C LYS A 47 6.97 -0.77 -0.10
N ALA A 48 5.92 -0.09 0.38
CA ALA A 48 5.66 0.07 1.81
C ALA A 48 5.32 -1.28 2.46
N ILE A 49 4.45 -2.08 1.84
CA ILE A 49 4.12 -3.45 2.28
C ILE A 49 5.37 -4.33 2.36
N LEU A 50 6.30 -4.19 1.40
CA LEU A 50 7.56 -4.93 1.38
C LEU A 50 8.64 -4.35 2.32
N GLY A 51 8.36 -3.27 3.05
CA GLY A 51 9.33 -2.62 3.94
C GLY A 51 10.47 -1.90 3.21
N LEU A 52 10.29 -1.54 1.94
CA LEU A 52 11.31 -0.91 1.09
C LEU A 52 11.31 0.62 1.15
N VAL A 53 10.30 1.22 1.79
CA VAL A 53 10.19 2.67 2.02
C VAL A 53 9.67 2.92 3.43
N PRO A 54 10.03 4.05 4.08
CA PRO A 54 9.44 4.45 5.35
C PRO A 54 7.98 4.88 5.15
N PHE A 55 7.15 4.60 6.14
CA PHE A 55 5.73 4.91 6.20
C PHE A 55 5.35 5.41 7.60
#